data_AF-A0A6N9BE58-F1
#
_entry.id   AF-A0A6N9BE58-F1
#
_cell.length_a   1.000
_cell.length_b   1.000
_cell.length_c   1.000
_cell.angle_alpha   90.00
_cell.angle_beta   90.00
_cell.angle_gamma   90.00
#
_symmetry.space_group_name_H-M   'P 1'
#
loop_
_entity.id
_entity.type
_entity.pdbx_description
1 polymer ?
#
loop_
_entity_poly.entity_id
_entity_poly.type
_entity_poly.pdbx_seq_one_letter_code
_entity_poly.pdbx_strand_id
1 'polypeptide(L)'
;MRLALRVISFLVIVSFLGGQGLAQSRSDGPLQIEINEGIIQLFPIAAPQFIAESAGTTKQAKDITDLILSNLERTGLFRIVPENSHIGKITNFDSPVQFSDWKAINVDVLLTGAVAHGDDGNLVVKIRLHDVFAESS
;
A
#
# COMPACT_ATOMS: atom_id res chain seq x y z
N MET A 1 -52.47 52.18 -53.33
CA MET A 1 -51.32 52.90 -52.72
C MET A 1 -50.59 51.93 -51.80
N ARG A 2 -49.37 51.50 -52.20
CA ARG A 2 -48.33 50.77 -51.42
C ARG A 2 -48.68 49.32 -51.04
N LEU A 3 -47.93 48.27 -51.36
CA LEU A 3 -46.57 48.12 -51.89
C LEU A 3 -46.44 46.68 -52.44
N ALA A 4 -45.73 46.52 -53.56
CA ALA A 4 -45.52 45.27 -54.28
C ALA A 4 -44.34 44.45 -53.74
N LEU A 5 -44.39 43.12 -53.81
CA LEU A 5 -43.26 42.21 -54.16
C LEU A 5 -43.79 40.76 -54.27
N ARG A 6 -43.91 40.18 -55.47
CA ARG A 6 -42.87 39.38 -56.18
C ARG A 6 -42.39 38.18 -55.34
N VAL A 7 -42.26 36.93 -55.79
CA VAL A 7 -42.50 36.22 -57.05
C VAL A 7 -42.01 34.77 -56.81
N ILE A 8 -42.66 33.78 -57.41
CA ILE A 8 -42.10 32.49 -57.90
C ILE A 8 -41.79 31.34 -56.90
N SER A 9 -42.54 30.25 -57.14
CA SER A 9 -42.24 28.84 -56.89
C SER A 9 -40.81 28.41 -57.25
N PHE A 10 -40.21 27.51 -56.48
CA PHE A 10 -39.50 26.38 -57.09
C PHE A 10 -39.34 25.20 -56.13
N LEU A 11 -39.80 24.04 -56.59
CA LEU A 11 -39.73 22.72 -55.99
C LEU A 11 -38.43 22.06 -56.47
N VAL A 12 -37.61 21.54 -55.56
CA VAL A 12 -36.46 20.67 -55.92
C VAL A 12 -36.42 19.47 -54.99
N ILE A 13 -36.88 18.35 -55.52
CA ILE A 13 -36.64 16.99 -55.02
C ILE A 13 -35.42 16.47 -55.79
N VAL A 14 -34.36 16.02 -55.11
CA VAL A 14 -33.41 15.05 -55.69
C VAL A 14 -32.96 14.09 -54.60
N SER A 15 -33.43 12.84 -54.72
CA SER A 15 -32.95 11.67 -53.99
C SER A 15 -31.66 11.16 -54.65
N PHE A 16 -30.62 10.91 -53.85
CA PHE A 16 -29.43 10.17 -54.26
C PHE A 16 -29.22 9.01 -53.28
N LEU A 17 -29.87 7.88 -53.55
CA LEU A 17 -29.66 6.60 -52.86
C LEU A 17 -28.52 5.87 -53.57
N GLY A 18 -27.30 6.05 -53.10
CA GLY A 18 -26.11 5.36 -53.59
C GLY A 18 -25.04 5.31 -52.51
N GLY A 19 -24.87 4.15 -51.87
CA GLY A 19 -23.88 3.97 -50.81
C GLY A 19 -23.87 2.54 -50.33
N GLN A 20 -23.21 1.67 -51.08
CA GLN A 20 -22.95 0.29 -50.68
C GLN A 20 -22.03 0.33 -49.45
N GLY A 21 -22.55 -0.08 -48.30
CA GLY A 21 -21.80 -0.17 -47.06
C GLY A 21 -20.78 -1.31 -47.16
N LEU A 22 -19.51 -0.97 -47.26
CA LEU A 22 -18.41 -1.91 -47.08
C LEU A 22 -18.46 -2.43 -45.63
N ALA A 23 -18.73 -3.72 -45.46
CA ALA A 23 -18.57 -4.41 -44.19
C ALA A 23 -17.07 -4.36 -43.82
N GLN A 24 -16.72 -3.53 -42.84
CA GLN A 24 -15.38 -3.53 -42.26
C GLN A 24 -15.25 -4.74 -41.32
N SER A 25 -14.46 -5.73 -41.73
CA SER A 25 -14.06 -6.84 -40.85
C SER A 25 -13.26 -6.28 -39.68
N ARG A 26 -13.85 -6.30 -38.49
CA ARG A 26 -13.17 -5.95 -37.24
C ARG A 26 -12.24 -7.11 -36.88
N SER A 27 -10.94 -6.89 -37.01
CA SER A 27 -9.91 -7.83 -36.56
C SER A 27 -9.76 -7.73 -35.05
N ASP A 28 -10.48 -8.56 -34.30
CA ASP A 28 -10.12 -8.85 -32.91
C ASP A 28 -8.90 -9.79 -32.93
N GLY A 29 -7.72 -9.20 -33.01
CA GLY A 29 -6.45 -9.91 -32.85
C GLY A 29 -6.36 -10.58 -31.48
N PRO A 30 -5.44 -11.55 -31.29
CA PRO A 30 -5.32 -12.27 -30.03
C PRO A 30 -5.13 -11.30 -28.86
N LEU A 31 -5.84 -11.54 -27.75
CA LEU A 31 -5.71 -10.79 -26.50
C LEU A 31 -4.22 -10.71 -26.11
N GLN A 32 -3.68 -9.50 -26.12
CA GLN A 32 -2.32 -9.21 -25.64
C GLN A 32 -2.42 -8.77 -24.18
N ILE A 33 -1.83 -9.56 -23.29
CA ILE A 33 -1.64 -9.14 -21.89
C ILE A 33 -0.31 -8.39 -21.83
N GLU A 34 -0.38 -7.07 -21.73
CA GLU A 34 0.77 -6.22 -21.41
C GLU A 34 0.96 -6.25 -19.90
N ILE A 35 2.07 -6.83 -19.44
CA ILE A 35 2.44 -6.83 -18.03
C ILE A 35 3.13 -5.50 -17.76
N ASN A 36 2.38 -4.53 -17.24
CA ASN A 36 2.99 -3.31 -16.70
C ASN A 36 3.88 -3.72 -15.51
N GLU A 37 5.17 -3.39 -15.56
CA GLU A 37 6.08 -3.62 -14.44
C GLU A 37 5.49 -3.01 -13.17
N GLY A 38 5.26 -3.84 -12.15
CA GLY A 38 4.69 -3.36 -10.89
C GLY A 38 5.65 -2.37 -10.23
N ILE A 39 5.15 -1.20 -9.84
CA ILE A 39 5.91 -0.26 -9.01
C ILE A 39 6.06 -0.88 -7.62
N ILE A 40 7.25 -1.38 -7.29
CA ILE A 40 7.57 -1.85 -5.94
C ILE A 40 7.69 -0.62 -5.04
N GLN A 41 6.66 -0.32 -4.26
CA GLN A 41 6.68 0.75 -3.27
C GLN A 41 7.20 0.18 -1.94
N LEU A 42 8.29 0.75 -1.41
CA LEU A 42 8.84 0.36 -0.11
C LEU A 42 7.91 0.83 1.00
N PHE A 43 7.46 -0.10 1.85
CA PHE A 43 6.67 0.18 3.03
C PHE A 43 7.58 0.56 4.21
N PRO A 44 7.50 1.79 4.74
CA PRO A 44 8.20 2.19 5.96
C PRO A 44 7.75 1.36 7.17
N ILE A 45 8.69 0.72 7.84
CA ILE A 45 8.45 -0.07 9.05
C ILE A 45 9.40 0.32 10.16
N ALA A 46 8.87 0.48 11.37
CA ALA A 46 9.68 0.56 12.58
C ALA A 46 9.55 -0.74 13.38
N ALA A 47 10.67 -1.23 13.90
CA ALA A 47 10.69 -2.30 14.89
C ALA A 47 11.64 -1.89 16.02
N PRO A 48 11.13 -1.27 17.10
CA PRO A 48 11.92 -1.06 18.30
C PRO A 48 12.43 -2.39 18.84
N GLN A 49 13.53 -2.36 19.60
CA GLN A 49 14.04 -3.56 20.26
C GLN A 49 12.92 -4.25 21.05
N PHE A 50 12.74 -5.55 20.83
CA PHE A 50 11.78 -6.34 21.58
C PHE A 50 12.07 -6.25 23.08
N ILE A 51 11.01 -6.24 23.88
CA ILE A 51 11.11 -6.10 25.32
C ILE A 51 11.59 -7.42 25.93
N ALA A 52 12.56 -7.37 26.84
CA ALA A 52 12.92 -8.51 27.66
C ALA A 52 12.00 -8.55 28.90
N GLU A 53 11.08 -9.50 28.96
CA GLU A 53 10.12 -9.65 30.07
C GLU A 53 10.61 -10.55 31.20
N SER A 54 11.75 -11.23 31.01
CA SER A 54 12.37 -12.07 32.04
C SER A 54 13.87 -11.83 32.12
N ALA A 55 14.46 -12.09 33.28
CA ALA A 55 15.91 -11.97 33.45
C ALA A 55 16.66 -12.86 32.44
N GLY A 56 17.70 -12.31 31.81
CA GLY A 56 18.53 -13.04 30.86
C GLY A 56 17.99 -13.16 29.44
N THR A 57 16.86 -12.52 29.08
CA THR A 57 16.35 -12.52 27.69
C THR A 57 16.73 -11.31 26.85
N THR A 58 17.49 -10.35 27.39
CA THR A 58 17.87 -9.11 26.68
C THR A 58 18.61 -9.38 25.37
N LYS A 59 19.53 -10.35 25.36
CA LYS A 59 20.28 -10.70 24.16
C LYS A 59 19.36 -11.30 23.09
N GLN A 60 18.51 -12.23 23.49
CA GLN A 60 17.56 -12.93 22.62
C GLN A 60 16.57 -11.93 22.03
N ALA A 61 16.07 -10.99 22.82
CA ALA A 61 15.19 -9.94 22.35
C ALA A 61 15.85 -9.07 21.27
N LYS A 62 17.13 -8.70 21.48
CA LYS A 62 17.92 -8.02 20.44
C LYS A 62 18.12 -8.89 19.20
N ASP A 63 18.63 -10.10 19.36
CA ASP A 63 18.95 -11.01 18.25
C ASP A 63 17.70 -11.29 17.38
N ILE A 64 16.53 -11.48 18.01
CA ILE A 64 15.26 -11.72 17.32
C ILE A 64 14.82 -10.46 16.56
N THR A 65 14.94 -9.29 17.17
CA THR A 65 14.61 -8.03 16.49
C THR A 65 15.48 -7.84 15.25
N ASP A 66 16.80 -8.00 15.40
CA ASP A 66 17.78 -7.86 14.31
C ASP A 66 17.52 -8.88 13.19
N LEU A 67 17.18 -10.13 13.55
CA LEU A 67 16.84 -11.18 12.58
C LEU A 67 15.59 -10.81 11.76
N ILE A 68 14.54 -10.32 12.42
CA ILE A 68 13.31 -9.92 11.72
C ILE A 68 13.61 -8.75 10.77
N LEU A 69 14.31 -7.72 11.25
CA LEU A 69 14.71 -6.57 10.43
C LEU A 69 15.53 -7.01 9.21
N SER A 70 16.53 -7.87 9.40
CA SER A 70 17.37 -8.40 8.31
C SER A 70 16.55 -9.17 7.28
N ASN A 71 15.54 -9.93 7.72
CA ASN A 71 14.65 -10.66 6.82
C ASN A 71 13.74 -9.72 6.03
N LEU A 72 13.20 -8.68 6.68
CA LEU A 72 12.35 -7.67 6.03
C LEU A 72 13.15 -6.88 4.99
N GLU A 73 14.36 -6.44 5.31
CA GLU A 73 15.26 -5.77 4.36
C GLU A 73 15.54 -6.63 3.13
N ARG A 74 15.80 -7.92 3.32
CA ARG A 74 16.07 -8.87 2.23
C ARG A 74 14.89 -9.05 1.26
N THR A 75 13.66 -8.73 1.67
CA THR A 75 12.49 -8.80 0.77
C THR A 75 12.51 -7.67 -0.27
N GLY A 76 13.18 -6.55 0.00
CA GLY A 76 13.10 -5.35 -0.82
C GLY A 76 11.74 -4.64 -0.80
N LEU A 77 10.79 -5.08 0.06
CA LEU A 77 9.46 -4.48 0.20
C LEU A 77 9.38 -3.47 1.35
N PHE A 78 10.35 -3.48 2.26
CA PHE A 78 10.31 -2.66 3.46
C PHE A 78 11.49 -1.70 3.53
N ARG A 79 11.21 -0.48 4.00
CA ARG A 79 12.24 0.48 4.41
C ARG A 79 12.27 0.53 5.94
N ILE A 80 13.36 0.10 6.54
CA ILE A 80 13.51 0.17 7.99
C ILE A 80 13.71 1.62 8.43
N VAL A 81 12.88 2.08 9.36
CA VAL A 81 13.05 3.37 10.03
C VAL A 81 14.05 3.20 11.17
N PRO A 82 15.20 3.89 11.15
CA PRO A 82 16.28 3.66 12.09
C PRO A 82 15.88 4.05 13.51
N GLU A 83 16.40 3.32 14.50
CA GLU A 83 16.03 3.47 15.92
C GLU A 83 16.26 4.89 16.46
N ASN A 84 17.30 5.59 15.98
CA ASN A 84 17.57 6.97 16.35
C ASN A 84 16.50 7.98 15.88
N SER A 85 15.60 7.56 14.99
CA SER A 85 14.47 8.36 14.53
C SER A 85 13.20 8.06 15.32
N HIS A 86 13.18 7.05 16.18
CA HIS A 86 11.98 6.68 16.94
C HIS A 86 11.66 7.78 17.96
N ILE A 87 10.48 8.37 17.83
CA ILE A 87 9.93 9.30 18.84
C ILE A 87 9.22 8.51 19.93
N GLY A 88 8.38 7.56 19.52
CA GLY A 88 7.61 6.70 20.42
C GLY A 88 8.52 5.68 21.11
N LYS A 89 8.14 5.29 22.33
CA LYS A 89 8.84 4.26 23.10
C LYS A 89 7.89 3.13 23.46
N ILE A 90 8.32 1.90 23.22
CA ILE A 90 7.60 0.68 23.58
C ILE A 90 8.33 0.05 24.77
N THR A 91 7.82 0.29 25.98
CA THR A 91 8.43 -0.19 27.23
C THR A 91 7.67 -1.35 27.87
N ASN A 92 6.42 -1.56 27.46
CA ASN A 92 5.56 -2.66 27.87
C ASN A 92 4.78 -3.12 26.64
N PHE A 93 4.77 -4.43 26.39
CA PHE A 93 4.13 -5.05 25.23
C PHE A 93 2.61 -4.86 25.24
N ASP A 94 2.01 -4.84 26.42
CA ASP A 94 0.56 -4.76 26.60
C ASP A 94 0.06 -3.31 26.69
N SER A 95 0.95 -2.32 26.74
CA SER A 95 0.58 -0.91 26.75
C SER A 95 0.01 -0.46 25.40
N PRO A 96 -0.99 0.43 25.39
CA PRO A 96 -1.46 1.08 24.17
C PRO A 96 -0.34 1.81 23.44
N VAL A 97 -0.34 1.74 22.10
CA VAL A 97 0.62 2.42 21.24
C VAL A 97 0.19 3.88 21.03
N GLN A 98 1.12 4.82 21.18
CA GLN A 98 0.93 6.21 20.80
C GLN A 98 1.20 6.38 19.30
N PHE A 99 0.19 6.08 18.47
CA PHE A 99 0.32 6.10 17.00
C PHE A 99 0.79 7.45 16.44
N SER A 100 0.48 8.57 17.11
CA SER A 100 0.94 9.91 16.73
C SER A 100 2.46 10.02 16.59
N ASP A 101 3.21 9.38 17.48
CA ASP A 101 4.66 9.49 17.52
C ASP A 101 5.31 8.76 16.33
N TRP A 102 4.69 7.67 15.89
CA TRP A 102 5.13 6.87 14.74
C TRP A 102 4.73 7.52 13.42
N LYS A 103 3.52 8.10 13.35
CA LYS A 103 3.08 8.91 12.20
C LYS A 103 4.00 10.11 11.96
N ALA A 104 4.46 10.77 13.03
CA ALA A 104 5.35 11.93 12.94
C ALA A 104 6.69 11.64 12.25
N ILE A 105 7.08 10.36 12.16
CA ILE A 105 8.32 9.90 11.51
C ILE A 105 8.06 9.02 10.28
N ASN A 106 6.85 9.12 9.71
CA ASN A 106 6.43 8.41 8.49
C ASN A 106 6.59 6.89 8.59
N VAL A 107 6.17 6.30 9.71
CA VAL A 107 6.05 4.84 9.87
C VAL A 107 4.65 4.43 9.48
N ASP A 108 4.52 3.50 8.52
CA ASP A 108 3.22 2.94 8.11
C ASP A 108 2.90 1.67 8.93
N VAL A 109 3.93 0.90 9.27
CA VAL A 109 3.80 -0.35 10.03
C VAL A 109 4.72 -0.33 11.23
N LEU A 110 4.19 -0.65 12.41
CA LEU A 110 4.97 -0.80 13.63
C LEU A 110 4.99 -2.27 14.06
N LEU A 111 6.18 -2.84 14.21
CA LEU A 111 6.38 -4.16 14.79
C LEU A 111 6.80 -4.00 16.25
N THR A 112 6.05 -4.62 17.14
CA THR A 112 6.38 -4.69 18.58
C THR A 112 6.52 -6.14 19.01
N GLY A 113 7.34 -6.39 20.01
CA GLY A 113 7.53 -7.74 20.51
C GLY A 113 8.10 -7.77 21.92
N ALA A 114 7.99 -8.95 22.53
CA ALA A 114 8.53 -9.24 23.83
C ALA A 114 9.03 -10.68 23.91
N VAL A 115 10.04 -10.90 24.74
CA VAL A 115 10.72 -12.18 24.90
C VAL A 115 10.84 -12.52 26.38
N ALA A 116 10.34 -13.70 26.74
CA ALA A 116 10.39 -14.25 28.09
C ALA A 116 10.87 -15.71 28.07
N HIS A 117 11.35 -16.21 29.20
CA HIS A 117 11.41 -17.65 29.43
C HIS A 117 10.00 -18.14 29.80
N GLY A 118 9.57 -19.25 29.20
CA GLY A 118 8.38 -19.98 29.62
C GLY A 118 8.69 -20.90 30.81
N ASP A 119 7.62 -21.43 31.40
CA ASP A 119 7.69 -22.24 32.62
C ASP A 119 8.50 -23.54 32.43
N ASP A 120 8.54 -24.06 31.21
CA ASP A 120 9.24 -25.31 30.85
C ASP A 120 10.68 -25.06 30.35
N GLY A 121 11.21 -23.85 30.51
CA GLY A 121 12.55 -23.46 30.05
C GLY A 121 12.64 -23.15 28.56
N ASN A 122 11.51 -23.13 27.84
CA ASN A 122 11.44 -22.67 26.46
C ASN A 122 11.52 -21.13 26.38
N LEU A 123 11.86 -20.60 25.21
CA LEU A 123 11.74 -19.17 24.94
C LEU A 123 10.34 -18.87 24.39
N VAL A 124 9.66 -17.89 24.98
CA VAL A 124 8.35 -17.38 24.53
C VAL A 124 8.56 -16.02 23.88
N VAL A 125 8.08 -15.88 22.65
CA VAL A 125 8.17 -14.63 21.88
C VAL A 125 6.76 -14.16 21.55
N LYS A 126 6.37 -13.01 22.09
CA LYS A 126 5.13 -12.31 21.71
C LYS A 126 5.46 -11.31 20.63
N ILE A 127 4.62 -11.24 19.60
CA ILE A 127 4.78 -10.31 18.48
C ILE A 127 3.42 -9.69 18.17
N ARG A 128 3.40 -8.39 17.90
CA ARG A 128 2.22 -7.69 17.40
C ARG A 128 2.64 -6.73 16.29
N LEU A 129 1.93 -6.80 15.18
CA LEU A 129 2.05 -5.88 14.06
C LEU A 129 0.94 -4.85 14.19
N HIS A 130 1.27 -3.57 14.04
CA HIS A 130 0.29 -2.50 14.07
C HIS A 130 0.28 -1.76 12.74
N ASP A 131 -0.92 -1.50 12.23
CA ASP A 131 -1.15 -0.52 11.17
C ASP A 131 -1.23 0.86 11.82
N VAL A 132 -0.21 1.67 11.58
CA VAL A 132 -0.07 2.99 12.20
C VAL A 132 -1.03 4.00 11.60
N PHE A 133 -1.42 3.83 10.33
CA PHE A 133 -2.35 4.71 9.65
C PHE A 133 -3.80 4.44 10.10
N ALA A 134 -4.19 3.17 10.16
CA ALA A 134 -5.49 2.73 10.63
C ALA A 134 -5.62 2.74 12.17
N GLU A 135 -4.53 3.00 12.89
CA GLU A 135 -4.44 2.96 14.35
C GLU A 135 -4.98 1.64 14.92
N SER A 136 -4.59 0.53 14.30
CA SER A 136 -5.10 -0.80 14.61
C SER A 136 -3.97 -1.82 14.70
N SER A 137 -4.25 -2.99 15.29
CA SER A 137 -3.28 -4.05 15.56
C SER A 137 -3.84 -5.44 15.35
#